data_AF-A0AAV1IG01-F1
#
_entry.id   AF-A0AAV1IG01-F1
#
_cell.length_a   1.000
_cell.length_b   1.000
_cell.length_c   1.000
_cell.angle_alpha   90.00
_cell.angle_beta   90.00
_cell.angle_gamma   90.00
#
_symmetry.space_group_name_H-M   'P 1'
#
loop_
_entity.id
_entity.type
_entity.pdbx_description
1 polymer ?
#
loop_
_entity_poly.entity_id
_entity_poly.type
_entity_poly.pdbx_seq_one_letter_code
_entity_poly.pdbx_strand_id
1 'polypeptide(L)'
;MSESMSALRSLLRVIRQRISPKRKNSMWHDHVMAEYRRNAAERDPARLKELAKLAADYTNLVRDVHHERELLLSYNIGIDRDARQRKMVQSTAARVGLRLPITDDGQEGYAELQGGTESSKG
;
A
#
# COMPACT_ATOMS: atom_id res chain seq x y z
N MET A 1 13.63 16.58 -26.42
CA MET A 1 13.67 17.20 -25.07
C MET A 1 12.31 17.25 -24.36
N SER A 2 11.19 17.54 -25.04
CA SER A 2 9.85 17.59 -24.38
C SER A 2 9.41 16.25 -23.76
N GLU A 3 9.66 15.15 -24.46
CA GLU A 3 9.19 13.80 -24.10
C GLU A 3 9.89 13.22 -22.85
N SER A 4 11.20 13.44 -22.68
CA SER A 4 11.93 12.96 -21.50
C SER A 4 11.50 13.66 -20.21
N MET A 5 11.18 14.96 -20.32
CA MET A 5 10.67 15.77 -19.21
C MET A 5 9.23 15.38 -18.83
N SER A 6 8.38 15.06 -19.81
CA SER A 6 7.03 14.59 -19.52
C SER A 6 7.04 13.20 -18.88
N ALA A 7 7.92 12.31 -19.33
CA ALA A 7 8.13 10.98 -18.74
C ALA A 7 8.59 11.08 -17.28
N LEU A 8 9.59 11.94 -16.99
CA LEU A 8 10.08 12.18 -15.63
C LEU A 8 8.95 12.65 -14.70
N ARG A 9 8.19 13.68 -15.12
CA ARG A 9 7.09 14.21 -14.30
C ARG A 9 6.02 13.17 -14.03
N SER A 10 5.73 12.33 -15.03
CA SER A 10 4.74 11.25 -14.91
C SER A 10 5.20 10.21 -13.89
N LEU A 11 6.46 9.78 -13.98
CA LEU A 11 7.06 8.82 -13.05
C LEU A 11 7.06 9.37 -11.61
N LEU A 12 7.56 10.59 -11.41
CA LEU A 12 7.60 11.22 -10.08
C LEU A 12 6.20 11.40 -9.49
N ARG A 13 5.20 11.71 -10.34
CA ARG A 13 3.80 11.82 -9.90
C ARG A 13 3.28 10.47 -9.41
N VAL A 14 3.52 9.39 -10.14
CA VAL A 14 3.06 8.05 -9.78
C VAL A 14 3.75 7.57 -8.49
N ILE A 15 5.07 7.75 -8.36
CA ILE A 15 5.82 7.39 -7.15
C ILE A 15 5.24 8.10 -5.93
N ARG A 16 4.99 9.41 -6.04
CA ARG A 16 4.40 10.20 -4.94
C ARG A 16 2.98 9.76 -4.57
N GLN A 17 2.19 9.31 -5.55
CA GLN A 17 0.81 8.90 -5.31
C GLN A 17 0.69 7.48 -4.74
N ARG A 18 1.52 6.56 -5.21
CA ARG A 18 1.34 5.12 -4.99
C ARG A 18 2.35 4.54 -4.00
N ILE A 19 3.62 4.93 -4.09
CA ILE A 19 4.71 4.33 -3.28
C ILE A 19 4.98 5.16 -2.03
N SER A 20 5.09 6.48 -2.15
CA SER A 20 5.49 7.35 -1.04
C SER A 20 4.60 8.58 -0.88
N PRO A 21 3.35 8.39 -0.38
CA PRO A 21 2.48 9.49 -0.05
C PRO A 21 3.00 10.24 1.18
N LYS A 22 3.73 11.35 0.93
CA LYS A 22 4.17 12.41 1.85
C LYS A 22 4.85 11.96 3.18
N ARG A 23 6.11 12.35 3.31
CA ARG A 23 6.94 12.44 4.54
C ARG A 23 7.58 11.17 5.12
N LYS A 24 7.27 9.96 4.65
CA LYS A 24 7.89 8.75 5.22
C LYS A 24 9.02 8.11 4.41
N ASN A 25 9.18 8.38 3.10
CA ASN A 25 10.26 7.73 2.34
C ASN A 25 10.60 8.44 1.01
N SER A 26 11.53 9.41 0.98
CA SER A 26 11.94 10.08 -0.28
C SER A 26 12.91 9.27 -1.12
N MET A 27 13.38 8.11 -0.66
CA MET A 27 14.43 7.32 -1.32
C MET A 27 14.16 7.08 -2.80
N TRP A 28 12.94 6.69 -3.17
CA TRP A 28 12.57 6.44 -4.56
C TRP A 28 12.54 7.71 -5.42
N HIS A 29 12.05 8.81 -4.87
CA HIS A 29 12.05 10.10 -5.56
C HIS A 29 13.50 10.57 -5.81
N ASP A 30 14.34 10.48 -4.79
CA ASP A 30 15.72 10.95 -4.84
C ASP A 30 16.58 10.07 -5.74
N HIS A 31 16.34 8.76 -5.73
CA HIS A 31 16.98 7.82 -6.65
C HIS A 31 16.65 8.16 -8.11
N VAL A 32 15.37 8.34 -8.45
CA VAL A 32 14.96 8.72 -9.82
C VAL A 32 15.59 10.06 -10.22
N MET A 33 15.58 11.05 -9.33
CA MET A 33 16.24 12.33 -9.59
C MET A 33 17.75 12.20 -9.78
N ALA A 34 18.41 11.33 -9.01
CA ALA A 34 19.84 11.06 -9.16
C ALA A 34 20.16 10.41 -10.51
N GLU A 35 19.37 9.44 -10.96
CA GLU A 35 19.52 8.80 -12.28
C GLU A 35 19.33 9.79 -13.43
N TYR A 36 18.33 10.67 -13.35
CA TYR A 36 18.14 11.71 -14.36
C TYR A 36 19.27 12.74 -14.37
N ARG A 37 19.82 13.09 -13.20
CA ARG A 37 20.98 13.99 -13.10
C ARG A 37 22.25 13.34 -13.67
N ARG A 38 22.47 12.05 -13.44
CA ARG A 38 23.59 11.28 -14.02
C ARG A 38 23.57 11.30 -15.53
N ASN A 39 22.38 11.20 -16.12
CA ASN A 39 22.19 11.20 -17.57
C ASN A 39 21.93 12.61 -18.15
N ALA A 40 22.07 13.69 -17.37
CA ALA A 40 21.75 15.05 -17.84
C ALA A 40 22.73 15.58 -18.90
N ALA A 41 23.96 15.06 -18.92
CA ALA A 41 24.98 15.41 -19.91
C ALA A 41 24.89 14.57 -21.19
N GLU A 42 24.00 13.56 -21.23
CA GLU A 42 23.82 12.71 -22.40
C GLU A 42 23.24 13.52 -23.57
N ARG A 43 23.85 13.36 -24.75
CA ARG A 43 23.48 14.09 -25.97
C ARG A 43 23.10 13.17 -27.12
N ASP A 44 23.37 11.87 -27.00
CA ASP A 44 22.97 10.91 -28.02
C ASP A 44 21.43 10.82 -28.10
N PRO A 45 20.80 11.18 -29.24
CA PRO A 45 19.35 11.13 -29.39
C PRO A 45 18.78 9.71 -29.26
N ALA A 46 19.53 8.66 -29.66
CA ALA A 46 19.07 7.27 -29.50
C ALA A 46 18.99 6.92 -28.02
N ARG A 47 20.06 7.20 -27.27
CA ARG A 47 20.11 6.98 -25.83
C ARG A 47 19.05 7.77 -25.06
N LEU A 48 18.81 9.02 -25.42
CA LEU A 48 17.76 9.85 -24.80
C LEU A 48 16.36 9.26 -25.01
N LYS A 49 16.09 8.68 -26.18
CA LYS A 49 14.83 8.00 -26.48
C LYS A 49 14.68 6.72 -25.67
N GLU A 50 15.75 5.93 -25.54
CA GLU A 50 15.75 4.74 -24.68
C GLU A 50 15.47 5.08 -23.22
N LEU A 51 16.12 6.12 -22.68
CA LEU A 51 15.92 6.56 -21.30
C LEU A 51 14.49 7.08 -21.06
N ALA A 52 13.93 7.81 -22.03
CA ALA A 52 12.54 8.26 -21.96
C ALA A 52 11.56 7.08 -21.97
N LYS A 53 11.79 6.09 -22.84
CA LYS A 53 11.01 4.85 -22.88
C LYS A 53 11.10 4.08 -21.57
N LEU A 54 12.31 3.91 -21.03
CA LEU A 54 12.54 3.23 -19.76
C LEU A 54 11.73 3.86 -18.62
N ALA A 55 11.70 5.19 -18.54
CA ALA A 55 10.91 5.90 -17.54
C ALA A 55 9.40 5.72 -17.72
N ALA A 56 8.92 5.65 -18.97
CA ALA A 56 7.53 5.35 -19.27
C ALA A 56 7.17 3.91 -18.86
N ASP A 57 8.02 2.94 -19.16
CA ASP A 57 7.84 1.52 -18.80
C ASP A 57 7.74 1.36 -17.28
N TYR A 58 8.64 2.00 -16.51
CA TYR A 58 8.54 2.02 -15.04
C TYR A 58 7.28 2.70 -14.52
N THR A 59 6.82 3.76 -15.18
CA THR A 59 5.58 4.45 -14.80
C THR A 59 4.38 3.50 -14.93
N ASN A 60 4.32 2.72 -16.00
CA ASN A 60 3.27 1.73 -16.23
C ASN A 60 3.38 0.59 -15.21
N LEU A 61 4.57 0.02 -15.01
CA LEU A 61 4.80 -1.04 -14.03
C LEU A 61 4.29 -0.67 -12.63
N VAL A 62 4.65 0.52 -12.12
CA VAL A 62 4.21 0.96 -10.79
C VAL A 62 2.69 1.16 -10.76
N ARG A 63 2.09 1.67 -11.84
CA ARG A 63 0.64 1.87 -11.91
C ARG A 63 -0.10 0.54 -11.89
N ASP A 64 0.35 -0.41 -12.70
CA ASP A 64 -0.33 -1.69 -12.92
C ASP A 64 -0.23 -2.57 -11.67
N VAL A 65 0.97 -2.69 -11.07
CA VAL A 65 1.15 -3.43 -9.81
C VAL A 65 0.28 -2.87 -8.69
N HIS A 66 0.19 -1.55 -8.58
CA HIS A 66 -0.67 -0.94 -7.56
C HIS A 66 -2.16 -1.14 -7.88
N HIS A 67 -2.55 -1.12 -9.14
CA HIS A 67 -3.92 -1.39 -9.56
C HIS A 67 -4.32 -2.83 -9.23
N GLU A 68 -3.48 -3.81 -9.56
CA GLU A 68 -3.69 -5.22 -9.23
C GLU A 68 -3.76 -5.44 -7.73
N ARG A 69 -2.88 -4.79 -6.96
CA ARG A 69 -2.93 -4.83 -5.49
C ARG A 69 -4.25 -4.27 -4.96
N GLU A 70 -4.71 -3.13 -5.46
CA GLU A 70 -6.00 -2.54 -5.07
C GLU A 70 -7.17 -3.47 -5.42
N LEU A 71 -7.11 -4.14 -6.58
CA LEU A 71 -8.10 -5.12 -7.00
C LEU A 71 -8.15 -6.32 -6.07
N LEU A 72 -7.01 -6.95 -5.76
CA LEU A 72 -6.93 -8.08 -4.81
C LEU A 72 -7.51 -7.70 -3.44
N LEU A 73 -7.15 -6.52 -2.93
CA LEU A 73 -7.70 -6.00 -1.67
C LEU A 73 -9.21 -5.77 -1.73
N SER A 74 -9.76 -5.34 -2.87
CA SER A 74 -11.21 -5.17 -3.05
C SER A 74 -11.98 -6.48 -3.00
N TYR A 75 -11.39 -7.58 -3.52
CA TYR A 75 -11.95 -8.93 -3.40
C TYR A 75 -11.68 -9.57 -2.04
N ASN A 76 -11.08 -8.82 -1.11
CA ASN A 76 -10.68 -9.31 0.21
C ASN A 76 -9.67 -10.48 0.13
N ILE A 77 -8.90 -10.54 -0.95
CA ILE A 77 -7.85 -11.53 -1.18
C ILE A 77 -6.56 -10.96 -0.56
N GLY A 78 -5.98 -11.69 0.40
CA GLY A 78 -4.75 -11.28 1.08
C GLY A 78 -4.93 -10.29 2.25
N ILE A 79 -6.16 -10.07 2.71
CA ILE A 79 -6.44 -9.38 3.99
C ILE A 79 -6.67 -10.46 5.04
N ASP A 80 -5.96 -10.36 6.17
CA ASP A 80 -6.19 -11.20 7.34
C ASP A 80 -7.65 -11.03 7.81
N ARG A 81 -8.42 -12.12 7.67
CA ARG A 81 -9.85 -12.16 8.00
C ARG A 81 -10.08 -11.81 9.47
N ASP A 82 -9.17 -12.24 10.35
CA ASP A 82 -9.31 -12.06 11.78
C ASP A 82 -9.11 -10.60 12.18
N ALA A 83 -8.08 -9.95 11.62
CA ALA A 83 -7.84 -8.52 11.82
C ALA A 83 -9.02 -7.66 11.32
N ARG A 84 -9.66 -8.03 10.20
CA ARG A 84 -10.82 -7.32 9.67
C ARG A 84 -12.07 -7.52 10.55
N GLN A 85 -12.30 -8.75 11.01
CA GLN A 85 -13.43 -9.07 11.89
C GLN A 85 -13.32 -8.33 13.23
N ARG A 86 -12.13 -8.30 13.84
CA ARG A 86 -11.83 -7.49 15.03
C ARG A 86 -12.19 -6.02 14.83
N LYS A 87 -11.72 -5.41 13.73
CA LYS A 87 -11.99 -3.99 13.42
C LYS A 87 -13.48 -3.71 13.20
N MET A 88 -14.19 -4.63 12.56
CA MET A 88 -15.63 -4.50 12.31
C MET A 88 -16.41 -4.53 13.64
N VAL A 89 -16.10 -5.48 14.52
CA VAL A 89 -16.77 -5.56 15.82
C VAL A 89 -16.41 -4.38 16.70
N GLN A 90 -15.16 -3.92 16.70
CA GLN A 90 -14.77 -2.70 17.44
C GLN A 90 -15.58 -1.48 16.96
N SER A 91 -15.78 -1.34 15.65
CA SER A 91 -16.63 -0.29 15.08
C SER A 91 -18.10 -0.44 15.45
N THR A 92 -18.63 -1.67 15.49
CA THR A 92 -20.02 -1.93 15.85
C THR A 92 -20.25 -1.65 17.33
N ALA A 93 -19.36 -2.14 18.20
CA ALA A 93 -19.39 -1.90 19.64
C ALA A 93 -19.37 -0.40 19.95
N ALA A 94 -18.44 0.35 19.34
CA ALA A 94 -18.36 1.80 19.51
C ALA A 94 -19.64 2.55 19.09
N ARG A 95 -20.31 2.10 18.01
CA ARG A 95 -21.57 2.69 17.55
C ARG A 95 -22.73 2.47 18.52
N VAL A 96 -22.71 1.38 19.28
CA VAL A 96 -23.75 1.06 20.28
C VAL A 96 -23.33 1.42 21.70
N GLY A 97 -22.22 2.14 21.88
CA GLY A 97 -21.71 2.55 23.19
C GLY A 97 -21.08 1.43 24.02
N LEU A 98 -20.80 0.27 23.41
CA LEU A 98 -20.15 -0.86 24.05
C LEU A 98 -18.64 -0.82 23.83
N ARG A 99 -17.88 -1.33 24.81
CA ARG A 99 -16.43 -1.56 24.71
C ARG A 99 -16.15 -3.05 24.65
N LEU A 100 -15.17 -3.45 23.84
CA LEU A 100 -14.74 -4.85 23.81
C LEU A 100 -13.88 -5.18 25.02
N PRO A 101 -13.95 -6.42 25.54
CA PRO A 101 -13.03 -6.88 26.57
C PRO A 101 -11.58 -6.84 26.07
N ILE A 102 -10.64 -6.64 26.98
CA ILE A 102 -9.21 -6.74 26.71
C ILE A 102 -8.85 -8.21 26.99
N THR A 103 -8.34 -8.95 26.01
CA THR A 103 -7.79 -10.28 26.26
C THR A 103 -6.35 -10.16 26.76
N ASP A 104 -5.89 -11.17 27.53
CA ASP A 104 -4.63 -11.16 28.32
C ASP A 104 -3.33 -10.95 27.49
N ASP A 105 -3.43 -10.95 26.17
CA ASP A 105 -2.39 -10.65 25.19
C ASP A 105 -2.24 -9.14 24.90
N GLY A 106 -2.95 -8.26 25.64
CA GLY A 106 -2.83 -6.80 25.51
C GLY A 106 -3.43 -6.24 24.22
N GLN A 107 -4.23 -7.05 23.53
CA GLN A 107 -5.01 -6.68 22.35
C GLN A 107 -6.50 -6.62 22.75
N GLU A 108 -7.23 -5.60 22.28
CA GLU A 108 -8.69 -5.58 22.44
C GLU A 108 -9.29 -6.73 21.61
N GLY A 109 -9.80 -7.75 22.29
CA GLY A 109 -10.07 -9.08 21.73
C GLY A 109 -11.26 -9.76 22.40
N TYR A 110 -11.88 -10.69 21.68
CA TYR A 110 -13.13 -11.34 22.11
C TYR A 110 -12.89 -12.23 23.33
N ALA A 111 -13.72 -12.08 24.37
CA ALA A 111 -13.88 -13.13 25.36
C ALA A 111 -14.51 -14.33 24.64
N GLU A 112 -13.77 -15.42 24.48
CA GLU A 112 -14.35 -16.70 24.12
C GLU A 112 -15.44 -17.03 25.15
N LEU A 113 -16.70 -16.97 24.72
CA LEU A 113 -17.82 -17.43 25.52
C LEU A 113 -17.64 -18.95 25.67
N GLN A 114 -17.03 -19.37 26.78
CA GLN A 114 -17.07 -20.75 27.23
C GLN A 114 -18.54 -21.13 27.42
N GLY A 115 -19.08 -21.82 26.40
CA GLY A 115 -20.35 -22.52 26.50
C GLY A 115 -20.23 -23.49 27.66
N GLY A 116 -21.00 -23.24 28.72
CA GLY A 116 -21.04 -24.05 29.92
C GLY A 116 -21.30 -25.50 29.55
N THR A 117 -20.33 -26.37 29.81
CA THR A 117 -20.59 -27.79 29.98
C THR A 117 -21.41 -27.94 31.25
N GLU A 118 -22.73 -28.00 31.11
CA GLU A 118 -23.60 -28.52 32.16
C GLU A 118 -23.17 -29.96 32.46
N SER A 119 -22.40 -30.11 33.55
CA SER A 119 -22.23 -31.39 34.23
C SER A 119 -23.57 -31.76 34.87
N SER A 120 -24.35 -32.59 34.17
CA SER A 120 -25.39 -33.38 34.83
C SER A 120 -24.70 -34.59 35.47
N LYS A 121 -24.47 -34.52 36.78
CA LYS A 121 -24.14 -35.68 37.61
C LYS A 121 -25.38 -36.58 37.69
N GLY A 122 -25.16 -37.88 37.57
CA GLY A 122 -26.16 -38.92 37.84
C GLY A 122 -26.49 -39.07 39.32
#